data_AF-A0A8B8BX45-F1
#
_entry.id   AF-A0A8B8BX45-F1
#
_cell.length_a   1.000
_cell.length_b   1.000
_cell.length_c   1.000
_cell.angle_alpha   90.00
_cell.angle_beta   90.00
_cell.angle_gamma   90.00
#
_symmetry.space_group_name_H-M   'P 1'
#
loop_
_entity.id
_entity.type
_entity.pdbx_description
1 polymer ?
#
loop_
_entity_poly.entity_id
_entity_poly.type
_entity_poly.pdbx_seq_one_letter_code
_entity_poly.pdbx_strand_id
1 'polypeptide(L)'
;MENTLQGDTLDEQVRELLNMILRNVENNRGDYYTNAIYEKAEREIRRIEDMRWQANMKRREEKFHAIEEKIVKRYQQKSDEEKEKLKKLRNQLRELKENREKNREKIDALTREIKEQELLLNESQSDTNDDFHITLDGLRNQLADRKTEEYEDSLKIDELTNIRNETLERIENKLHEMCRNEIENEYEKFNELQRAEERDTIREQAATWNGEMLGKALKTGYEILTLLLPKL
;
A
#
# COMPACT_ATOMS: atom_id res chain seq x y z
N MET A 1 -58.15 23.76 -18.39
CA MET A 1 -58.84 23.16 -17.23
C MET A 1 -57.96 23.43 -16.02
N GLU A 2 -58.32 24.43 -15.22
CA GLU A 2 -57.64 24.76 -13.97
C GLU A 2 -57.97 23.71 -12.91
N ASN A 3 -56.96 23.16 -12.24
CA ASN A 3 -57.14 22.21 -11.15
C ASN A 3 -57.39 23.01 -9.85
N THR A 4 -58.64 23.08 -9.43
CA THR A 4 -59.14 23.89 -8.29
C THR A 4 -59.65 23.02 -7.14
N LEU A 5 -59.00 21.89 -6.84
CA LEU A 5 -59.39 21.02 -5.73
C LEU A 5 -58.39 21.09 -4.57
N GLN A 6 -58.91 21.34 -3.36
CA GLN A 6 -58.16 21.33 -2.09
C GLN A 6 -57.89 19.88 -1.62
N GLY A 7 -56.63 19.64 -1.24
CA GLY A 7 -56.06 18.52 -0.47
C GLY A 7 -56.83 17.20 -0.49
N ASP A 8 -57.80 17.06 0.42
CA ASP A 8 -58.45 15.79 0.74
C ASP A 8 -59.26 15.19 -0.44
N THR A 9 -59.77 16.02 -1.35
CA THR A 9 -60.53 15.56 -2.52
C THR A 9 -59.65 15.14 -3.69
N LEU A 10 -58.43 15.70 -3.78
CA LEU A 10 -57.43 15.33 -4.78
C LEU A 10 -56.83 13.95 -4.43
N ASP A 11 -56.58 13.71 -3.15
CA ASP A 11 -56.00 12.45 -2.67
C ASP A 11 -56.92 11.24 -2.91
N GLU A 12 -58.25 11.40 -2.75
CA GLU A 12 -59.20 10.31 -3.01
C GLU A 12 -59.29 9.98 -4.51
N GLN A 13 -59.27 10.99 -5.39
CA GLN A 13 -59.24 10.77 -6.84
C GLN A 13 -57.93 10.12 -7.31
N VAL A 14 -56.80 10.54 -6.75
CA VAL A 14 -55.50 9.91 -7.01
C VAL A 14 -55.51 8.45 -6.56
N ARG A 15 -56.08 8.17 -5.38
CA ARG A 15 -56.20 6.81 -4.85
C ARG A 15 -57.09 5.93 -5.73
N GLU A 16 -58.21 6.44 -6.22
CA GLU A 16 -59.09 5.72 -7.14
C GLU A 16 -58.37 5.38 -8.45
N LEU A 17 -57.66 6.36 -9.04
CA LEU A 17 -56.89 6.17 -10.26
C LEU A 17 -55.77 5.12 -10.07
N LEU A 18 -55.01 5.19 -8.97
CA LEU A 18 -53.97 4.21 -8.66
C LEU A 18 -54.55 2.80 -8.49
N ASN A 19 -55.70 2.66 -7.84
CA ASN A 19 -56.39 1.38 -7.72
C ASN A 19 -56.83 0.83 -9.08
N MET A 20 -57.28 1.68 -10.00
CA MET A 20 -57.62 1.26 -11.37
C MET A 20 -56.40 0.79 -12.15
N ILE A 21 -55.28 1.50 -12.03
CA ILE A 21 -54.00 1.12 -12.66
C ILE A 21 -53.53 -0.23 -12.10
N LEU A 22 -53.53 -0.40 -10.78
CA LEU A 22 -53.13 -1.65 -10.12
C LEU A 22 -53.97 -2.82 -10.59
N ARG A 23 -55.31 -2.68 -10.65
CA ARG A 23 -56.20 -3.72 -11.20
C ARG A 23 -55.89 -4.03 -12.66
N ASN A 24 -55.57 -3.02 -13.47
CA ASN A 24 -55.19 -3.23 -14.88
C ASN A 24 -53.88 -4.03 -14.99
N VAL A 25 -52.89 -3.72 -14.16
CA VAL A 25 -51.61 -4.44 -14.10
C VAL A 25 -51.82 -5.87 -13.61
N GLU A 26 -52.60 -6.09 -12.55
CA GLU A 26 -52.94 -7.44 -12.06
C GLU A 26 -53.66 -8.28 -13.13
N ASN A 27 -54.61 -7.67 -13.87
CA ASN A 27 -55.29 -8.31 -14.99
C ASN A 27 -54.32 -8.66 -16.12
N ASN A 28 -53.25 -7.88 -16.30
CA ASN A 28 -52.13 -8.16 -17.20
C ASN A 28 -51.03 -9.02 -16.54
N ARG A 29 -51.35 -9.77 -15.48
CA ARG A 29 -50.43 -10.67 -14.75
C ARG A 29 -49.21 -10.00 -14.12
N GLY A 30 -49.30 -8.70 -13.87
CA GLY A 30 -48.18 -7.92 -13.34
C GLY A 30 -47.23 -7.39 -14.42
N ASP A 31 -47.47 -7.70 -15.70
CA ASP A 31 -46.62 -7.24 -16.79
C ASP A 31 -46.97 -5.80 -17.23
N TYR A 32 -45.95 -5.10 -17.71
CA TYR A 32 -46.09 -3.78 -18.32
C TYR A 32 -46.33 -3.88 -19.82
N TYR A 33 -46.97 -2.86 -20.39
CA TYR A 33 -47.10 -2.77 -21.84
C TYR A 33 -45.72 -2.71 -22.48
N THR A 34 -45.45 -3.64 -23.39
CA THR A 34 -44.22 -3.68 -24.19
C THR A 34 -44.55 -3.93 -25.66
N ASN A 35 -43.71 -3.42 -26.54
CA ASN A 35 -43.77 -3.67 -27.97
C ASN A 35 -42.34 -3.65 -28.56
N ALA A 36 -42.22 -3.95 -29.85
CA ALA A 36 -40.91 -4.04 -30.51
C ALA A 36 -40.05 -2.76 -30.39
N ILE A 37 -40.67 -1.58 -30.25
CA ILE A 37 -39.94 -0.32 -30.03
C ILE A 37 -39.38 -0.26 -28.61
N TYR A 38 -40.18 -0.60 -27.60
CA TYR A 38 -39.73 -0.68 -26.21
C TYR A 38 -38.63 -1.73 -26.02
N GLU A 39 -38.77 -2.91 -26.61
CA GLU A 39 -37.73 -3.96 -26.56
C GLU A 39 -36.43 -3.54 -27.25
N LYS A 40 -36.51 -2.77 -28.35
CA LYS A 40 -35.33 -2.23 -29.02
C LYS A 40 -34.67 -1.13 -28.18
N ALA A 41 -35.46 -0.25 -27.57
CA ALA A 41 -34.97 0.79 -26.69
C ALA A 41 -34.26 0.19 -25.46
N GLU A 42 -34.89 -0.77 -24.80
CA GLU A 42 -34.32 -1.48 -23.63
C GLU A 42 -33.00 -2.18 -23.97
N ARG A 43 -32.91 -2.84 -25.13
CA ARG A 43 -31.66 -3.45 -25.60
C ARG A 43 -30.54 -2.43 -25.82
N GLU A 44 -30.85 -1.29 -26.42
CA GLU A 44 -29.84 -0.25 -26.63
C GLU A 44 -29.42 0.42 -25.33
N ILE A 45 -30.35 0.63 -24.38
CA ILE A 45 -30.05 1.12 -23.03
C ILE A 45 -29.06 0.17 -22.35
N ARG A 46 -29.36 -1.12 -22.28
CA ARG A 46 -28.46 -2.14 -21.69
C ARG A 46 -27.09 -2.15 -22.36
N ARG A 47 -27.03 -2.06 -23.69
CA ARG A 47 -25.78 -2.00 -24.43
C ARG A 47 -24.94 -0.79 -24.04
N ILE A 48 -25.57 0.38 -23.90
CA ILE A 48 -24.89 1.62 -23.49
C ILE A 48 -24.43 1.52 -22.03
N GLU A 49 -25.25 0.96 -21.14
CA GLU A 49 -24.90 0.73 -19.74
C GLU A 49 -23.70 -0.20 -19.60
N ASP A 50 -23.69 -1.33 -20.31
CA ASP A 50 -22.58 -2.28 -20.33
C ASP A 50 -21.29 -1.63 -20.84
N MET A 51 -21.36 -0.86 -21.94
CA MET A 51 -20.19 -0.15 -22.48
C MET A 51 -19.66 0.88 -21.48
N ARG A 52 -20.54 1.63 -20.82
CA ARG A 52 -20.15 2.61 -19.79
C ARG A 52 -19.55 1.93 -18.57
N TRP A 53 -20.12 0.80 -18.14
CA TRP A 53 -19.62 0.00 -17.03
C TRP A 53 -18.20 -0.50 -17.31
N GLN A 54 -17.99 -1.12 -18.47
CA GLN A 54 -16.66 -1.61 -18.88
C GLN A 54 -15.62 -0.49 -18.97
N ALA A 55 -15.99 0.65 -19.57
CA ALA A 55 -15.10 1.80 -19.68
C ALA A 55 -14.75 2.39 -18.30
N ASN A 56 -15.71 2.44 -17.38
CA ASN A 56 -15.49 2.90 -16.01
C ASN A 56 -14.56 1.95 -15.25
N MET A 57 -14.82 0.64 -15.32
CA MET A 57 -13.98 -0.39 -14.70
C MET A 57 -12.54 -0.30 -15.19
N LYS A 58 -12.33 -0.25 -16.50
CA LYS A 58 -10.98 -0.10 -17.06
C LYS A 58 -10.29 1.17 -16.58
N ARG A 59 -11.01 2.30 -16.56
CA ARG A 59 -10.47 3.57 -16.05
C ARG A 59 -10.10 3.49 -14.57
N ARG A 60 -10.87 2.75 -13.76
CA ARG A 60 -10.59 2.53 -12.34
C ARG A 60 -9.35 1.68 -12.15
N GLU A 61 -9.26 0.57 -12.89
CA GLU A 61 -8.08 -0.30 -12.89
C GLU A 61 -6.82 0.48 -13.28
N GLU A 62 -6.86 1.26 -14.36
CA GLU A 62 -5.72 2.08 -14.79
C GLU A 62 -5.31 3.12 -13.73
N LYS A 63 -6.28 3.80 -13.11
CA LYS A 63 -6.01 4.76 -12.03
C LYS A 63 -5.38 4.07 -10.81
N PHE A 64 -5.92 2.94 -10.40
CA PHE A 64 -5.43 2.22 -9.23
C PHE A 64 -4.05 1.61 -9.51
N HIS A 65 -3.84 1.04 -10.69
CA HIS A 65 -2.54 0.51 -11.09
C HIS A 65 -1.45 1.58 -11.11
N ALA A 66 -1.77 2.81 -11.53
CA ALA A 66 -0.85 3.93 -11.43
C ALA A 66 -0.51 4.32 -9.98
N ILE A 67 -1.41 4.12 -9.03
CA ILE A 67 -1.16 4.32 -7.58
C ILE A 67 -0.26 3.18 -7.06
N GLU A 68 -0.62 1.94 -7.37
CA GLU A 68 0.12 0.74 -7.01
C GLU A 68 1.57 0.82 -7.50
N GLU A 69 1.79 1.14 -8.77
CA GLU A 69 3.13 1.31 -9.35
C GLU A 69 3.97 2.35 -8.58
N LYS A 70 3.36 3.46 -8.17
CA LYS A 70 4.07 4.49 -7.40
C LYS A 70 4.48 3.98 -6.03
N ILE A 71 3.61 3.25 -5.36
CA ILE A 71 3.89 2.64 -4.05
C ILE A 71 5.04 1.64 -4.20
N VAL A 72 4.91 0.69 -5.12
CA VAL A 72 5.92 -0.33 -5.41
C VAL A 72 7.27 0.31 -5.73
N LYS A 73 7.32 1.31 -6.62
CA LYS A 73 8.56 2.03 -6.96
C LYS A 73 9.21 2.68 -5.72
N ARG A 74 8.43 3.29 -4.82
CA ARG A 74 8.96 3.87 -3.58
C ARG A 74 9.56 2.81 -2.65
N TYR A 75 8.89 1.67 -2.48
CA TYR A 75 9.41 0.59 -1.63
C TYR A 75 10.61 -0.12 -2.25
N GLN A 76 10.65 -0.24 -3.57
CA GLN A 76 11.81 -0.75 -4.29
C GLN A 76 13.04 0.14 -4.06
N GLN A 77 12.89 1.46 -4.18
CA GLN A 77 13.96 2.43 -3.89
C GLN A 77 14.46 2.30 -2.45
N LYS A 78 13.55 2.24 -1.47
CA LYS A 78 13.92 2.02 -0.06
C LYS A 78 14.67 0.70 0.14
N SER A 79 14.23 -0.37 -0.52
CA SER A 79 14.90 -1.68 -0.45
C SER A 79 16.32 -1.61 -1.02
N ASP A 80 16.51 -0.93 -2.14
CA ASP A 80 17.81 -0.80 -2.79
C ASP A 80 18.78 0.09 -1.97
N GLU A 81 18.27 1.15 -1.33
CA GLU A 81 19.03 1.95 -0.37
C GLU A 81 19.50 1.14 0.84
N GLU A 82 18.62 0.32 1.42
CA GLU A 82 18.96 -0.56 2.54
C GLU A 82 19.96 -1.66 2.14
N LYS A 83 19.85 -2.21 0.92
CA LYS A 83 20.85 -3.16 0.37
C LYS A 83 22.22 -2.52 0.21
N GLU A 84 22.31 -1.28 -0.24
CA GLU A 84 23.58 -0.56 -0.33
C GLU A 84 24.19 -0.27 1.04
N LYS A 85 23.38 0.10 2.04
CA LYS A 85 23.84 0.21 3.43
C LYS A 85 24.36 -1.14 3.95
N LEU A 86 23.63 -2.23 3.70
CA LEU A 86 24.03 -3.58 4.07
C LEU A 86 25.35 -4.01 3.42
N LYS A 87 25.57 -3.63 2.15
CA LYS A 87 26.82 -3.88 1.44
C LYS A 87 27.99 -3.16 2.08
N LYS A 88 27.83 -1.88 2.44
CA LYS A 88 28.85 -1.12 3.19
C LYS A 88 29.16 -1.77 4.54
N LEU A 89 28.12 -2.18 5.28
CA LEU A 89 28.26 -2.85 6.57
C LEU A 89 29.00 -4.19 6.45
N ARG A 90 28.70 -4.97 5.40
CA ARG A 90 29.42 -6.23 5.11
C ARG A 90 30.91 -5.98 4.83
N ASN A 91 31.24 -4.93 4.09
CA ASN A 91 32.63 -4.56 3.83
C ASN A 91 33.36 -4.14 5.13
N GLN A 92 32.72 -3.32 5.97
CA GLN A 92 33.27 -2.92 7.27
C GLN A 92 33.50 -4.13 8.18
N LEU A 93 32.56 -5.07 8.24
CA LEU A 93 32.70 -6.31 9.00
C LEU A 93 33.86 -7.17 8.47
N ARG A 94 34.07 -7.21 7.16
CA ARG A 94 35.20 -7.94 6.56
C ARG A 94 36.53 -7.30 6.98
N GLU A 95 36.67 -5.98 6.81
CA GLU A 95 37.89 -5.25 7.16
C GLU A 95 38.22 -5.38 8.66
N LEU A 96 37.22 -5.26 9.54
CA LEU A 96 37.41 -5.45 10.98
C LEU A 96 37.86 -6.87 11.33
N LYS A 97 37.26 -7.89 10.69
CA LYS A 97 37.68 -9.29 10.90
C LYS A 97 39.11 -9.54 10.43
N GLU A 98 39.49 -9.00 9.28
CA GLU A 98 40.87 -9.10 8.76
C GLU A 98 41.88 -8.38 9.68
N ASN A 99 41.53 -7.19 10.19
CA ASN A 99 42.39 -6.45 11.11
C ASN A 99 42.53 -7.17 12.46
N ARG A 100 41.43 -7.68 13.00
CA ARG A 100 41.45 -8.48 14.23
C ARG A 100 42.33 -9.72 14.08
N GLU A 101 42.27 -10.39 12.94
CA GLU A 101 43.11 -11.57 12.69
C GLU A 101 44.60 -11.22 12.62
N LYS A 102 44.96 -10.13 11.91
CA LYS A 102 46.34 -9.61 11.93
C LYS A 102 46.79 -9.20 13.33
N ASN A 103 45.88 -8.67 14.16
CA ASN A 103 46.20 -8.33 15.54
C ASN A 103 46.43 -9.60 16.39
N ARG A 104 45.64 -10.65 16.19
CA ARG A 104 45.87 -11.95 16.83
C ARG A 104 47.22 -12.55 16.46
N GLU A 105 47.60 -12.56 15.18
CA GLU A 105 48.92 -13.04 14.74
C GLU A 105 50.06 -12.27 15.43
N LYS A 106 49.89 -10.96 15.59
CA LYS A 106 50.82 -10.08 16.31
C LYS A 106 50.88 -10.36 17.81
N ILE A 107 49.74 -10.61 18.46
CA ILE A 107 49.64 -11.02 19.87
C ILE A 107 50.36 -12.35 20.07
N ASP A 108 50.19 -13.31 19.17
CA ASP A 108 50.84 -14.61 19.22
C ASP A 108 52.36 -14.51 19.01
N ALA A 109 52.81 -13.61 18.14
CA ALA A 109 54.24 -13.34 17.93
C ALA A 109 54.87 -12.70 19.18
N LEU A 110 54.27 -11.64 19.74
CA LEU A 110 54.74 -11.00 20.97
C LEU A 110 54.74 -11.97 22.16
N THR A 111 53.71 -12.83 22.26
CA THR A 111 53.63 -13.84 23.32
C THR A 111 54.77 -14.86 23.22
N ARG A 112 55.19 -15.22 22.00
CA ARG A 112 56.36 -16.08 21.78
C ARG A 112 57.66 -15.36 22.16
N GLU A 113 57.83 -14.11 21.71
CA GLU A 113 59.01 -13.30 22.01
C GLU A 113 59.21 -13.06 23.50
N ILE A 114 58.13 -12.71 24.23
CA ILE A 114 58.18 -12.54 25.69
C ILE A 114 58.61 -13.85 26.37
N LYS A 115 58.06 -15.00 25.95
CA LYS A 115 58.45 -16.30 26.51
C LYS A 115 59.92 -16.65 26.26
N GLU A 116 60.43 -16.35 25.06
CA GLU A 116 61.83 -16.56 24.72
C GLU A 116 62.75 -15.68 25.57
N GLN A 117 62.42 -14.39 25.74
CA GLN A 117 63.17 -13.48 26.59
C GLN A 117 63.12 -13.89 28.07
N GLU A 118 61.98 -14.34 28.58
CA GLU A 118 61.84 -14.86 29.95
C GLU A 118 62.70 -16.11 30.19
N LEU A 119 62.81 -16.99 29.19
CA LEU A 119 63.63 -18.20 29.27
C LEU A 119 65.13 -17.85 29.33
N LEU A 120 65.59 -16.95 28.45
CA LEU A 120 66.98 -16.47 28.44
C LEU A 120 67.36 -15.80 29.76
N LEU A 121 66.43 -15.05 30.37
CA LEU A 121 66.64 -14.38 31.64
C LEU A 121 66.84 -15.41 32.77
N ASN A 122 66.00 -16.45 32.81
CA ASN A 122 66.11 -17.56 33.77
C ASN A 122 67.43 -18.37 33.62
N GLU A 123 67.94 -18.54 32.39
CA GLU A 123 69.19 -19.25 32.13
C GLU A 123 70.43 -18.42 32.49
N SER A 124 70.34 -17.09 32.43
CA SER A 124 71.49 -16.18 32.59
C SER A 124 71.93 -15.92 34.05
N GLN A 125 71.18 -16.37 35.06
CA GLN A 125 71.48 -16.19 36.52
C GLN A 125 71.93 -14.78 36.92
N SER A 126 71.50 -13.72 36.20
CA SER A 126 71.94 -12.35 36.44
C SER A 126 70.75 -11.49 36.89
N ASP A 127 70.65 -11.29 38.21
CA ASP A 127 69.70 -10.37 38.85
C ASP A 127 69.99 -8.87 38.60
N THR A 128 70.88 -8.53 37.65
CA THR A 128 71.48 -7.18 37.55
C THR A 128 71.29 -6.48 36.21
N ASN A 129 70.44 -7.00 35.32
CA ASN A 129 70.27 -6.42 33.98
C ASN A 129 68.95 -5.65 33.87
N ASP A 130 68.89 -4.49 34.53
CA ASP A 130 67.72 -3.59 34.55
C ASP A 130 67.20 -3.26 33.14
N ASP A 131 68.09 -3.15 32.14
CA ASP A 131 67.73 -2.91 30.74
C ASP A 131 66.87 -4.03 30.13
N PHE A 132 67.12 -5.30 30.51
CA PHE A 132 66.30 -6.43 30.05
C PHE A 132 64.92 -6.41 30.70
N HIS A 133 64.84 -6.11 32.00
CA HIS A 133 63.55 -5.98 32.69
C HIS A 133 62.70 -4.85 32.10
N ILE A 134 63.31 -3.69 31.81
CA ILE A 134 62.65 -2.56 31.13
C ILE A 134 62.12 -2.96 29.75
N THR A 135 62.91 -3.73 28.99
CA THR A 135 62.52 -4.21 27.65
C THR A 135 61.34 -5.18 27.72
N LEU A 136 61.37 -6.12 28.66
CA LEU A 136 60.35 -7.16 28.84
C LEU A 136 59.03 -6.55 29.33
N ASP A 137 59.07 -5.57 30.24
CA ASP A 137 57.89 -4.82 30.66
C ASP A 137 57.32 -3.96 29.51
N GLY A 138 58.19 -3.40 28.65
CA GLY A 138 57.77 -2.72 27.43
C GLY A 138 56.97 -3.64 26.49
N LEU A 139 57.43 -4.87 26.27
CA LEU A 139 56.73 -5.86 25.44
C LEU A 139 55.42 -6.33 26.10
N ARG A 140 55.39 -6.52 27.42
CA ARG A 140 54.18 -6.88 28.16
C ARG A 140 53.10 -5.80 28.07
N ASN A 141 53.49 -4.53 28.14
CA ASN A 141 52.56 -3.41 27.94
C ASN A 141 52.00 -3.39 26.51
N GLN A 142 52.85 -3.56 25.49
CA GLN A 142 52.38 -3.67 24.10
C GLN A 142 51.43 -4.86 23.88
N LEU A 143 51.69 -5.99 24.55
CA LEU A 143 50.81 -7.15 24.50
C LEU A 143 49.46 -6.86 25.16
N ALA A 144 49.47 -6.16 26.30
CA ALA A 144 48.25 -5.76 27.00
C ALA A 144 47.39 -4.82 26.14
N ASP A 145 48.00 -3.78 25.55
CA ASP A 145 47.32 -2.83 24.66
C ASP A 145 46.67 -3.55 23.47
N ARG A 146 47.42 -4.45 22.81
CA ARG A 146 46.88 -5.21 21.68
C ARG A 146 45.74 -6.16 22.07
N LYS A 147 45.82 -6.79 23.24
CA LYS A 147 44.73 -7.63 23.77
C LYS A 147 43.49 -6.80 24.08
N THR A 148 43.65 -5.56 24.57
CA THR A 148 42.52 -4.65 24.74
C THR A 148 41.89 -4.25 23.40
N GLU A 149 42.71 -3.93 22.39
CA GLU A 149 42.23 -3.66 21.02
C GLU A 149 41.49 -4.87 20.44
N GLU A 150 41.98 -6.11 20.64
CA GLU A 150 41.31 -7.32 20.15
C GLU A 150 39.92 -7.52 20.78
N TYR A 151 39.80 -7.19 22.07
CA TYR A 151 38.53 -7.26 22.79
C TYR A 151 37.54 -6.21 22.27
N GLU A 152 37.99 -4.97 22.08
CA GLU A 152 37.17 -3.89 21.51
C GLU A 152 36.70 -4.22 20.09
N ASP A 153 37.58 -4.75 19.24
CA ASP A 153 37.24 -5.23 17.91
C ASP A 153 36.19 -6.35 17.96
N SER A 154 36.26 -7.24 18.95
CA SER A 154 35.27 -8.30 19.14
C SER A 154 33.88 -7.74 19.43
N LEU A 155 33.78 -6.81 20.38
CA LEU A 155 32.50 -6.16 20.72
C LEU A 155 31.90 -5.45 19.50
N LYS A 156 32.74 -4.72 18.76
CA LYS A 156 32.31 -4.01 17.56
C LYS A 156 31.84 -4.94 16.45
N ILE A 157 32.50 -6.08 16.27
CA ILE A 157 32.07 -7.11 15.32
C ILE A 157 30.69 -7.66 15.69
N ASP A 158 30.43 -7.90 16.97
CA ASP A 158 29.15 -8.44 17.45
C ASP A 158 28.02 -7.41 17.26
N GLU A 159 28.25 -6.14 17.61
CA GLU A 159 27.30 -5.05 17.38
C GLU A 159 26.95 -4.90 15.90
N LEU A 160 27.96 -4.82 15.02
CA LEU A 160 27.74 -4.68 13.59
C LEU A 160 27.07 -5.93 12.99
N THR A 161 27.31 -7.11 13.55
CA THR A 161 26.64 -8.36 13.15
C THR A 161 25.16 -8.33 13.50
N ASN A 162 24.78 -7.81 14.66
CA ASN A 162 23.38 -7.63 15.05
C ASN A 162 22.68 -6.63 14.13
N ILE A 163 23.29 -5.47 13.87
CA ILE A 163 22.75 -4.46 12.94
C ILE A 163 22.55 -5.05 11.54
N ARG A 164 23.49 -5.89 11.08
CA ARG A 164 23.39 -6.59 9.79
C ARG A 164 22.19 -7.54 9.74
N ASN A 165 21.93 -8.27 10.82
CA ASN A 165 20.80 -9.20 10.87
C ASN A 165 19.47 -8.45 10.89
N GLU A 166 19.37 -7.37 11.67
CA GLU A 166 18.17 -6.53 11.70
C GLU A 166 17.90 -5.87 10.34
N THR A 167 18.93 -5.39 9.65
CA THR A 167 18.78 -4.78 8.32
C THR A 167 18.33 -5.80 7.28
N LEU A 168 18.84 -7.04 7.33
CA LEU A 168 18.35 -8.14 6.50
C LEU A 168 16.86 -8.42 6.75
N GLU A 169 16.45 -8.55 8.01
CA GLU A 169 15.05 -8.80 8.37
C GLU A 169 14.12 -7.66 7.91
N ARG A 170 14.57 -6.40 8.03
CA ARG A 170 13.82 -5.24 7.54
C ARG A 170 13.61 -5.30 6.03
N ILE A 171 14.62 -5.70 5.27
CA ILE A 171 14.54 -5.83 3.81
C ILE A 171 13.62 -6.99 3.41
N GLU A 172 13.80 -8.16 4.01
CA GLU A 172 13.11 -9.40 3.62
C GLU A 172 11.63 -9.40 3.99
N ASN A 173 11.28 -8.91 5.18
CA ASN A 173 9.93 -9.07 5.72
C ASN A 173 9.20 -7.73 5.82
N LYS A 174 9.78 -6.75 6.53
CA LYS A 174 9.06 -5.52 6.89
C LYS A 174 8.74 -4.64 5.69
N LEU A 175 9.69 -4.44 4.76
CA LEU A 175 9.42 -3.60 3.59
C LEU A 175 8.35 -4.20 2.67
N HIS A 176 8.36 -5.52 2.46
CA HIS A 176 7.34 -6.20 1.65
C HIS A 176 5.96 -6.16 2.30
N GLU A 177 5.89 -6.37 3.62
CA GLU A 177 4.64 -6.26 4.38
C GLU A 177 4.08 -4.84 4.36
N MET A 178 4.91 -3.83 4.64
CA MET A 178 4.51 -2.42 4.58
C MET A 178 4.02 -2.03 3.18
N CYS A 179 4.69 -2.49 2.12
CA CYS A 179 4.26 -2.22 0.75
C CYS A 179 2.87 -2.81 0.47
N ARG A 180 2.61 -4.06 0.88
CA ARG A 180 1.30 -4.71 0.72
C ARG A 180 0.21 -3.97 1.49
N ASN A 181 0.46 -3.68 2.77
CA ASN A 181 -0.51 -2.98 3.62
C ASN A 181 -0.82 -1.57 3.10
N GLU A 182 0.16 -0.86 2.54
CA GLU A 182 -0.08 0.46 1.94
C GLU A 182 -0.93 0.37 0.67
N ILE A 183 -0.69 -0.64 -0.19
CA ILE A 183 -1.51 -0.89 -1.38
C ILE A 183 -2.96 -1.19 -0.98
N GLU A 184 -3.16 -2.05 0.02
CA GLU A 184 -4.49 -2.42 0.51
C GLU A 184 -5.24 -1.21 1.10
N ASN A 185 -4.58 -0.42 1.94
CA ASN A 185 -5.16 0.81 2.49
C ASN A 185 -5.54 1.82 1.40
N GLU A 186 -4.70 2.00 0.38
CA GLU A 186 -5.00 2.91 -0.74
C GLU A 186 -6.11 2.36 -1.63
N TYR A 187 -6.22 1.03 -1.77
CA TYR A 187 -7.33 0.38 -2.48
C TYR A 187 -8.66 0.65 -1.78
N GLU A 188 -8.71 0.51 -0.45
CA GLU A 188 -9.92 0.80 0.34
C GLU A 188 -10.34 2.26 0.19
N LYS A 189 -9.41 3.21 0.38
CA LYS A 189 -9.68 4.64 0.20
C LYS A 189 -10.15 4.97 -1.21
N PHE A 190 -9.50 4.38 -2.22
CA PHE A 190 -9.89 4.58 -3.63
C PHE A 190 -11.33 4.11 -3.86
N ASN A 191 -11.70 2.93 -3.36
CA ASN A 191 -13.06 2.40 -3.49
C ASN A 191 -14.10 3.23 -2.73
N GLU A 192 -13.75 3.78 -1.57
CA GLU A 192 -14.63 4.69 -0.83
C GLU A 192 -14.88 6.00 -1.58
N LEU A 193 -13.81 6.61 -2.11
CA LEU A 193 -13.91 7.81 -2.94
C LEU A 193 -14.75 7.56 -4.20
N GLN A 194 -14.54 6.44 -4.88
CA GLN A 194 -15.34 6.07 -6.05
C GLN A 194 -16.82 5.87 -5.71
N ARG A 195 -17.14 5.21 -4.59
CA ARG A 195 -18.53 5.07 -4.10
C ARG A 195 -19.15 6.41 -3.72
N ALA A 196 -18.37 7.36 -3.21
CA ALA A 196 -18.85 8.71 -2.93
C ALA A 196 -19.16 9.48 -4.22
N GLU A 197 -18.22 9.49 -5.19
CA GLU A 197 -18.39 10.11 -6.50
C GLU A 197 -19.63 9.56 -7.23
N GLU A 198 -19.80 8.24 -7.26
CA GLU A 198 -20.97 7.60 -7.86
C GLU A 198 -22.28 8.06 -7.19
N ARG A 199 -22.32 8.08 -5.86
CA ARG A 199 -23.51 8.54 -5.13
C ARG A 199 -23.86 9.99 -5.44
N ASP A 200 -22.87 10.86 -5.57
CA ASP A 200 -23.10 12.27 -5.91
C ASP A 200 -23.57 12.44 -7.36
N THR A 201 -23.01 11.66 -8.31
CA THR A 201 -23.52 11.65 -9.69
C THR A 201 -24.96 11.15 -9.78
N ILE A 202 -25.33 10.12 -9.00
CA ILE A 202 -26.72 9.62 -8.93
C ILE A 202 -27.64 10.70 -8.35
N ARG A 203 -27.21 11.40 -7.29
CA ARG A 203 -27.98 12.51 -6.70
C ARG A 203 -28.20 13.66 -7.68
N GLU A 204 -27.18 14.04 -8.43
CA GLU A 204 -27.26 15.10 -9.45
C GLU A 204 -28.21 14.69 -10.59
N GLN A 205 -28.07 13.45 -11.10
CA GLN A 205 -28.99 12.92 -12.11
C GLN A 205 -30.44 12.87 -11.59
N ALA A 206 -30.67 12.34 -10.38
CA ALA A 206 -31.99 12.29 -9.76
C ALA A 206 -32.60 13.68 -9.57
N ALA A 207 -31.79 14.69 -9.23
CA ALA A 207 -32.25 16.08 -9.12
C ALA A 207 -32.73 16.65 -10.47
N THR A 208 -32.06 16.29 -11.57
CA THR A 208 -32.48 16.69 -12.93
C THR A 208 -33.74 15.95 -13.44
N TRP A 209 -33.97 14.71 -12.98
CA TRP A 209 -35.09 13.89 -13.43
C TRP A 209 -36.46 14.43 -12.98
N ASN A 210 -36.55 15.05 -11.80
CA ASN A 210 -37.85 15.52 -11.30
C ASN A 210 -38.48 16.64 -12.16
N GLY A 211 -37.68 17.50 -12.81
CA GLY A 211 -38.21 18.59 -13.64
C GLY A 211 -38.45 18.19 -15.10
N GLU A 212 -37.46 17.56 -15.73
CA GLU A 212 -37.52 17.26 -17.15
C GLU A 212 -38.39 16.04 -17.49
N MET A 213 -38.38 15.00 -16.64
CA MET A 213 -39.08 13.75 -16.94
C MET A 213 -40.59 13.92 -16.74
N LEU A 214 -41.02 14.64 -15.69
CA LEU A 214 -42.41 15.08 -15.53
C LEU A 214 -42.85 15.98 -16.69
N GLY A 215 -42.04 16.95 -17.10
CA GLY A 215 -42.35 17.84 -18.23
C GLY A 215 -42.47 17.09 -19.56
N LYS A 216 -41.56 16.17 -19.86
CA LYS A 216 -41.58 15.36 -21.09
C LYS A 216 -42.72 14.34 -21.07
N ALA A 217 -42.98 13.68 -19.95
CA ALA A 217 -44.08 12.72 -19.81
C ALA A 217 -45.45 13.41 -19.92
N LEU A 218 -45.64 14.56 -19.27
CA LEU A 218 -46.86 15.37 -19.38
C LEU A 218 -47.07 15.87 -20.81
N LYS A 219 -46.02 16.36 -21.47
CA LYS A 219 -46.10 16.82 -22.86
C LYS A 219 -46.46 15.68 -23.82
N THR A 220 -45.81 14.54 -23.70
CA THR A 220 -46.05 13.38 -24.57
C THR A 220 -47.45 12.78 -24.30
N GLY A 221 -47.87 12.72 -23.04
CA GLY A 221 -49.22 12.29 -22.67
C GLY A 221 -50.30 13.23 -23.20
N TYR A 222 -50.07 14.55 -23.16
CA TYR A 222 -50.96 15.54 -23.76
C TYR A 222 -51.05 15.42 -25.29
N GLU A 223 -49.92 15.19 -25.97
CA GLU A 223 -49.86 14.96 -27.43
C GLU A 223 -50.61 13.67 -27.83
N ILE A 224 -50.50 12.60 -27.05
CA ILE A 224 -51.24 11.35 -27.30
C ILE A 224 -52.75 11.53 -27.04
N LEU A 225 -53.14 12.22 -25.97
CA LEU A 225 -54.55 12.48 -25.67
C LEU A 225 -55.21 13.40 -26.72
N THR A 226 -54.47 14.37 -27.26
CA THR A 226 -54.96 15.24 -28.34
C THR A 226 -55.07 14.52 -29.68
N LEU A 227 -54.30 13.45 -29.91
CA LEU A 227 -54.46 12.57 -31.07
C LEU A 227 -55.61 11.57 -30.94
N LEU A 228 -55.97 11.18 -29.70
CA LEU A 228 -57.00 10.18 -29.42
C LEU A 228 -58.40 10.75 -29.17
N LEU A 229 -58.54 12.06 -28.94
CA LEU A 229 -59.84 12.74 -28.86
C LEU A 229 -60.22 13.27 -30.26
N PRO A 230 -61.21 12.69 -30.95
CA PRO A 230 -61.75 13.32 -32.15
C PRO A 230 -62.38 14.65 -31.73
N LYS A 231 -62.11 15.71 -32.49
CA LYS A 231 -62.70 17.06 -32.31
C LYS A 231 -64.20 16.94 -32.02
N LEU A 232 -64.57 17.20 -30.77
CA LEU A 232 -65.92 17.64 -30.38
C LEU A 232 -66.05 19.12 -30.69
#